data_AF-A0A257HQC2-F1
#
_entry.id   AF-A0A257HQC2-F1
#
_cell.length_a   1.000
_cell.length_b   1.000
_cell.length_c   1.000
_cell.angle_alpha   90.00
_cell.angle_beta   90.00
_cell.angle_gamma   90.00
#
_symmetry.space_group_name_H-M   'P 1'
#
loop_
_entity.id
_entity.type
_entity.pdbx_description
1 polymer ?
#
loop_
_entity_poly.entity_id
_entity_poly.type
_entity_poly.pdbx_seq_one_letter_code
_entity_poly.pdbx_strand_id
1 'polypeptide(L)'
;MNATPRVIIGLSAVVVAASGKGPEVLLSGSPGAIGLPFGSFDPIGHRTFELAVRDFVTSQTGFALGYVEQLYTFGDKGREAPVADMGQSSDADRVVSVGYIALAGSIDEGQRRAGVWADWYRFFPWEDRRSEAGLRAIDLLLPDLKAWATTTERQSRVAMAFGLHGQSWQESQVLDRFELLYEAGLVQEAQRDRAKGQASAAPAAERTFVGEPLVSDHRRILATAMGRLRAKIRYRPIVFDLAPARFTLSELQDLVEALCGVKLHKQNFRRTLERSGLVESTGAMHAETGGRPAMLFTRSATSRQAGASGLSLPLAKR
;
A
#
# COMPACT_ATOMS: atom_id res chain seq x y z
N MET A 1 19.23 -35.09 -18.45
CA MET A 1 18.72 -35.15 -17.05
C MET A 1 17.89 -33.89 -16.85
N ASN A 2 16.58 -34.00 -16.65
CA ASN A 2 15.78 -32.81 -16.33
C ASN A 2 16.15 -32.37 -14.92
N ALA A 3 16.66 -31.15 -14.78
CA ALA A 3 17.01 -30.59 -13.48
C ALA A 3 15.78 -30.62 -12.56
N THR A 4 15.96 -31.05 -11.32
CA THR A 4 14.90 -31.02 -10.31
C THR A 4 14.53 -29.55 -10.07
N PRO A 5 13.24 -29.16 -10.18
CA PRO A 5 12.83 -27.78 -9.99
C PRO A 5 13.15 -27.34 -8.55
N ARG A 6 13.86 -26.22 -8.39
CA ARG A 6 14.22 -25.69 -7.06
C ARG A 6 13.06 -24.86 -6.52
N VAL A 7 13.00 -24.74 -5.19
CA VAL A 7 12.15 -23.74 -4.53
C VAL A 7 13.02 -22.53 -4.18
N ILE A 8 12.69 -21.38 -4.74
CA ILE A 8 13.34 -20.10 -4.44
C ILE A 8 12.46 -19.36 -3.44
N ILE A 9 13.06 -18.85 -2.37
CA ILE A 9 12.36 -17.93 -1.46
C ILE A 9 12.61 -16.51 -1.97
N GLY A 10 11.59 -15.91 -2.55
CA GLY A 10 11.58 -14.50 -2.92
C GLY A 10 11.12 -13.64 -1.76
N LEU A 11 11.73 -12.48 -1.59
CA LEU A 11 11.38 -11.53 -0.55
C LEU A 11 11.02 -10.20 -1.22
N SER A 12 9.93 -9.56 -0.78
CA SER A 12 9.53 -8.24 -1.29
C SER A 12 9.18 -7.32 -0.13
N ALA A 13 9.53 -6.04 -0.22
CA ALA A 13 9.30 -5.06 0.83
C ALA A 13 8.40 -3.91 0.36
N VAL A 14 7.30 -3.69 1.06
CA VAL A 14 6.48 -2.48 0.96
C VAL A 14 6.94 -1.50 2.02
N VAL A 15 7.74 -0.50 1.62
CA VAL A 15 8.16 0.57 2.52
C VAL A 15 7.23 1.76 2.33
N VAL A 16 6.42 2.06 3.34
CA VAL A 16 5.45 3.15 3.32
C VAL A 16 6.02 4.34 4.06
N ALA A 17 6.01 5.50 3.40
CA ALA A 17 6.20 6.80 4.04
C ALA A 17 4.96 7.66 3.89
N ALA A 18 4.90 8.76 4.64
CA ALA A 18 3.89 9.78 4.45
C ALA A 18 4.51 11.17 4.36
N SER A 19 4.00 11.98 3.44
CA SER A 19 4.32 13.40 3.33
C SER A 19 3.04 14.24 3.37
N GLY A 20 3.19 15.57 3.39
CA GLY A 20 2.05 16.48 3.27
C GLY A 20 1.23 16.29 1.96
N LYS A 21 1.76 15.58 0.97
CA LYS A 21 1.06 15.24 -0.28
C LYS A 21 0.24 13.95 -0.19
N GLY A 22 0.51 13.11 0.82
CA GLY A 22 -0.13 11.81 1.00
C GLY A 22 0.87 10.68 1.25
N PRO A 23 0.38 9.45 1.30
CA PRO A 23 1.20 8.25 1.43
C PRO A 23 2.02 7.96 0.18
N GLU A 24 3.25 7.53 0.39
CA GLU A 24 4.20 7.18 -0.65
C GLU A 24 4.76 5.78 -0.39
N VAL A 25 5.14 5.10 -1.46
CA VAL A 25 5.82 3.81 -1.42
C VAL A 25 7.19 3.93 -2.06
N LEU A 26 8.19 3.29 -1.45
CA LEU A 26 9.53 3.18 -2.00
C LEU A 26 9.55 2.21 -3.18
N LEU A 27 10.20 2.63 -4.27
CA LEU A 27 10.34 1.87 -5.49
C LEU A 27 11.81 1.48 -5.72
N SER A 28 11.98 0.38 -6.46
CA SER A 28 13.26 -0.09 -6.98
C SER A 28 13.14 -0.47 -8.45
N GLY A 29 14.27 -0.78 -9.09
CA GLY A 29 14.33 -1.24 -10.48
C GLY A 29 14.69 -0.14 -11.48
N SER A 30 14.75 -0.53 -12.75
CA SER A 30 15.10 0.35 -13.88
C SER A 30 13.83 0.84 -14.61
N PRO A 31 13.90 1.93 -15.40
CA PRO A 31 12.80 2.35 -16.26
C PRO A 31 12.26 1.19 -17.11
N GLY A 32 10.94 0.95 -17.07
CA GLY A 32 10.30 -0.19 -17.74
C GLY A 32 10.19 -1.47 -16.90
N ALA A 33 10.89 -1.54 -15.76
CA ALA A 33 10.85 -2.65 -14.81
C ALA A 33 10.79 -2.14 -13.35
N ILE A 34 9.94 -1.15 -13.09
CA ILE A 34 9.78 -0.54 -11.77
C ILE A 34 8.92 -1.43 -10.86
N GLY A 35 9.35 -1.59 -9.61
CA GLY A 35 8.71 -2.46 -8.64
C GLY A 35 8.87 -1.99 -7.19
N LEU A 36 8.33 -2.77 -6.26
CA LEU A 36 8.75 -2.74 -4.86
C LEU A 36 10.20 -3.25 -4.77
N PRO A 37 11.00 -2.83 -3.76
CA PRO A 37 12.24 -3.52 -3.43
C PRO A 37 12.03 -5.02 -3.24
N PHE A 38 12.85 -5.84 -3.88
CA PHE A 38 12.67 -7.29 -3.91
C PHE A 38 14.00 -8.03 -4.12
N GLY A 39 14.13 -9.26 -3.63
CA GLY A 39 15.34 -10.07 -3.81
C GLY A 39 15.17 -11.51 -3.34
N SER A 40 16.05 -12.40 -3.79
CA SER A 40 16.06 -13.79 -3.31
C SER A 40 16.72 -13.88 -1.93
N PHE A 41 16.25 -14.82 -1.12
CA PHE A 41 16.89 -15.13 0.16
C PHE A 41 18.16 -15.94 -0.06
N ASP A 42 19.30 -15.44 0.43
CA ASP A 42 20.56 -16.18 0.51
C ASP A 42 20.73 -16.80 1.91
N PRO A 43 20.57 -18.12 2.06
CA PRO A 43 20.71 -18.79 3.36
C PRO A 43 22.15 -18.84 3.87
N ILE A 44 23.15 -18.59 3.03
CA ILE A 44 24.57 -18.54 3.44
C ILE A 44 24.88 -17.14 3.99
N GLY A 45 24.50 -16.09 3.26
CA GLY A 45 24.75 -14.70 3.63
C GLY A 45 23.83 -14.14 4.73
N HIS A 46 22.59 -14.66 4.85
CA HIS A 46 21.58 -14.09 5.77
C HIS A 46 21.00 -15.14 6.72
N ARG A 47 21.18 -14.92 8.03
CA ARG A 47 20.65 -15.81 9.08
C ARG A 47 19.12 -15.75 9.23
N THR A 48 18.47 -14.69 8.73
CA THR A 48 17.02 -14.51 8.76
C THR A 48 16.55 -13.79 7.50
N PHE A 49 15.29 -13.99 7.12
CA PHE A 49 14.64 -13.24 6.03
C PHE A 49 14.66 -11.72 6.29
N GLU A 50 14.51 -11.29 7.55
CA GLU A 50 14.57 -9.87 7.89
C GLU A 50 15.93 -9.25 7.58
N LEU A 51 17.04 -9.96 7.83
CA LEU A 51 18.37 -9.46 7.46
C LEU A 51 18.51 -9.31 5.94
N ALA A 52 18.02 -10.29 5.18
CA ALA A 52 18.02 -10.20 3.71
C ALA A 52 17.20 -9.00 3.23
N VAL A 53 16.01 -8.79 3.79
CA VAL A 53 15.15 -7.62 3.48
C VAL A 53 15.86 -6.30 3.75
N ARG A 54 16.50 -6.16 4.92
CA ARG A 54 17.24 -4.94 5.25
C ARG A 54 18.37 -4.70 4.25
N ASP A 55 19.13 -5.74 3.94
CA ASP A 55 20.29 -5.68 3.05
C ASP A 55 19.91 -5.28 1.62
N PHE A 56 18.96 -6.00 0.97
CA PHE A 56 18.61 -5.67 -0.41
C PHE A 56 17.84 -4.34 -0.53
N VAL A 57 17.05 -3.94 0.48
CA VAL A 57 16.38 -2.63 0.44
C VAL A 57 17.43 -1.52 0.47
N THR A 58 18.41 -1.62 1.37
CA THR A 58 19.50 -0.63 1.44
C THR A 58 20.37 -0.66 0.19
N SER A 59 20.69 -1.82 -0.37
CA SER A 59 21.52 -1.88 -1.59
C SER A 59 20.81 -1.32 -2.83
N GLN A 60 19.50 -1.57 -2.98
CA GLN A 60 18.74 -1.14 -4.16
C GLN A 60 18.30 0.31 -4.12
N THR A 61 18.13 0.88 -2.93
CA THR A 61 17.46 2.18 -2.75
C THR A 61 18.22 3.16 -1.87
N GLY A 62 19.36 2.77 -1.31
CA GLY A 62 20.08 3.56 -0.30
C GLY A 62 19.31 3.80 1.00
N PHE A 63 18.08 3.28 1.15
CA PHE A 63 17.24 3.50 2.32
C PHE A 63 17.47 2.41 3.38
N ALA A 64 17.76 2.83 4.61
CA ALA A 64 17.92 1.92 5.75
C ALA A 64 16.58 1.73 6.48
N LEU A 65 16.14 0.48 6.59
CA LEU A 65 14.88 0.15 7.27
C LEU A 65 14.98 0.30 8.78
N GLY A 66 13.94 0.86 9.40
CA GLY A 66 13.73 0.85 10.85
C GLY A 66 12.91 -0.38 11.28
N TYR A 67 11.62 -0.16 11.55
CA TYR A 67 10.65 -1.21 11.85
C TYR A 67 10.28 -2.01 10.59
N VAL A 68 10.24 -3.34 10.71
CA VAL A 68 9.87 -4.27 9.65
C VAL A 68 8.94 -5.33 10.23
N GLU A 69 7.88 -5.68 9.51
CA GLU A 69 6.95 -6.73 9.88
C GLU A 69 6.62 -7.60 8.66
N GLN A 70 6.56 -8.91 8.85
CA GLN A 70 6.12 -9.82 7.81
C GLN A 70 4.62 -9.61 7.52
N LEU A 71 4.26 -9.51 6.24
CA LEU A 71 2.88 -9.35 5.78
C LEU A 71 2.20 -10.70 5.53
N TYR A 72 2.70 -11.43 4.53
CA TYR A 72 2.09 -12.63 4.01
C TYR A 72 3.09 -13.44 3.20
N THR A 73 2.82 -14.73 3.02
CA THR A 73 3.58 -15.62 2.15
C THR A 73 2.68 -16.06 1.00
N PHE A 74 3.14 -15.86 -0.23
CA PHE A 74 2.44 -16.20 -1.46
C PHE A 74 3.14 -17.39 -2.11
N GLY A 75 2.42 -18.50 -2.28
CA GLY A 75 2.97 -19.75 -2.82
C GLY A 75 2.28 -20.25 -4.09
N ASP A 76 1.37 -19.46 -4.65
CA ASP A 76 0.54 -19.84 -5.79
C ASP A 76 1.36 -19.85 -7.09
N LYS A 77 1.26 -20.95 -7.84
CA LYS A 77 1.99 -21.12 -9.10
C LYS A 77 1.44 -20.14 -10.15
N GLY A 78 2.31 -19.40 -10.82
CA GLY A 78 1.95 -18.50 -11.92
C GLY A 78 1.58 -17.07 -11.50
N ARG A 79 1.71 -16.72 -10.22
CA ARG A 79 1.50 -15.36 -9.71
C ARG A 79 2.53 -14.36 -10.22
N GLU A 80 3.75 -14.83 -10.42
CA GLU A 80 4.90 -13.97 -10.65
C GLU A 80 5.15 -13.63 -12.12
N ALA A 81 4.35 -14.11 -13.07
CA ALA A 81 4.65 -13.97 -14.49
C ALA A 81 4.71 -12.49 -14.95
N PRO A 82 5.70 -12.09 -15.78
CA PRO A 82 7.01 -12.71 -15.91
C PRO A 82 7.77 -12.57 -14.59
N VAL A 83 8.40 -13.68 -14.14
CA VAL A 83 9.12 -13.75 -12.86
C VAL A 83 10.05 -12.56 -12.79
N ALA A 84 9.95 -11.74 -11.73
CA ALA A 84 10.89 -10.64 -11.55
C ALA A 84 12.30 -11.23 -11.58
N ASP A 85 13.22 -10.61 -12.31
CA ASP A 85 14.58 -11.15 -12.44
C ASP A 85 15.26 -11.16 -11.05
N MET A 86 15.30 -12.34 -10.43
CA MET A 86 15.92 -12.59 -9.13
C MET A 86 17.41 -12.93 -9.26
N GLY A 87 18.01 -12.71 -10.44
CA GLY A 87 19.41 -12.96 -10.76
C GLY A 87 19.81 -14.44 -10.88
N GLN A 88 18.93 -15.39 -10.50
CA GLN A 88 19.23 -16.85 -10.49
C GLN A 88 18.03 -17.78 -10.77
N SER A 89 16.87 -17.26 -11.21
CA SER A 89 15.67 -18.06 -11.47
C SER A 89 15.60 -18.54 -12.92
N SER A 90 15.30 -19.83 -13.11
CA SER A 90 14.86 -20.37 -14.40
C SER A 90 13.33 -20.49 -14.43
N ASP A 91 12.71 -20.55 -15.62
CA ASP A 91 11.26 -20.80 -15.78
C ASP A 91 10.77 -22.10 -15.11
N ALA A 92 11.69 -23.03 -14.78
CA ALA A 92 11.40 -24.29 -14.10
C ALA A 92 11.36 -24.16 -12.56
N ASP A 93 11.93 -23.10 -11.98
CA ASP A 93 11.98 -22.92 -10.53
C ASP A 93 10.63 -22.43 -9.98
N ARG A 94 10.29 -22.88 -8.77
CA ARG A 94 9.10 -22.41 -8.05
C ARG A 94 9.51 -21.34 -7.05
N VAL A 95 9.03 -20.13 -7.23
CA VAL A 95 9.24 -19.06 -6.25
C VAL A 95 8.11 -19.07 -5.22
N VAL A 96 8.48 -18.90 -3.96
CA VAL A 96 7.58 -18.61 -2.83
C VAL A 96 7.93 -17.21 -2.36
N SER A 97 7.03 -16.26 -2.57
CA SER A 97 7.25 -14.85 -2.23
C SER A 97 6.81 -14.56 -0.80
N VAL A 98 7.67 -13.95 -0.01
CA VAL A 98 7.38 -13.48 1.35
C VAL A 98 7.39 -11.96 1.35
N GLY A 99 6.21 -11.38 1.56
CA GLY A 99 6.04 -9.92 1.64
C GLY A 99 6.33 -9.39 3.02
N TYR A 100 6.96 -8.22 3.09
CA TYR A 100 7.23 -7.44 4.28
C TYR A 100 6.63 -6.04 4.15
N ILE A 101 6.24 -5.44 5.28
CA ILE A 101 5.89 -4.02 5.39
C ILE A 101 6.88 -3.35 6.32
N ALA A 102 7.35 -2.17 5.92
CA ALA A 102 8.12 -1.27 6.74
C ALA A 102 7.44 0.09 6.76
N LEU A 103 7.43 0.74 7.91
CA LEU A 103 6.93 2.11 8.05
C LEU A 103 8.15 3.01 8.19
N ALA A 104 8.40 3.78 7.14
CA ALA A 104 9.34 4.88 7.13
C ALA A 104 8.58 6.10 7.64
N GLY A 105 8.88 6.56 8.85
CA GLY A 105 8.20 7.72 9.44
C GLY A 105 8.43 9.01 8.66
N SER A 106 8.48 10.15 9.37
CA SER A 106 8.92 11.41 8.74
C SER A 106 10.37 11.26 8.27
N ILE A 107 10.56 10.84 7.01
CA ILE A 107 11.87 10.72 6.36
C ILE A 107 12.43 12.11 6.13
N ASP A 108 13.70 12.32 6.47
CA ASP A 108 14.37 13.56 6.13
C ASP A 108 14.64 13.64 4.62
N GLU A 109 15.01 14.82 4.13
CA GLU A 109 15.27 15.01 2.70
C GLU A 109 16.43 14.16 2.17
N GLY A 110 17.41 13.81 3.01
CA GLY A 110 18.53 12.95 2.63
C GLY A 110 18.05 11.51 2.38
N GLN A 111 17.27 10.95 3.29
CA GLN A 111 16.63 9.65 3.15
C GLN A 111 15.67 9.61 1.97
N ARG A 112 14.95 10.72 1.72
CA ARG A 112 14.07 10.86 0.58
C ARG A 112 14.84 10.89 -0.75
N ARG A 113 16.02 11.52 -0.80
CA ARG A 113 16.89 11.54 -1.99
C ARG A 113 17.57 10.20 -2.28
N ALA A 114 17.72 9.33 -1.28
CA ALA A 114 18.34 8.02 -1.45
C ALA A 114 17.50 7.11 -2.38
N GLY A 115 16.17 7.16 -2.26
CA GLY A 115 15.24 6.27 -2.96
C GLY A 115 14.28 6.98 -3.90
N VAL A 116 13.65 6.22 -4.80
CA VAL A 116 12.56 6.70 -5.64
C VAL A 116 11.24 6.46 -4.91
N TRP A 117 10.55 7.54 -4.55
CA TRP A 117 9.26 7.48 -3.85
C TRP A 117 8.12 7.83 -4.81
N ALA A 118 7.01 7.12 -4.71
CA ALA A 118 5.81 7.39 -5.50
C ALA A 118 4.57 7.39 -4.63
N ASP A 119 3.63 8.30 -4.92
CA ASP A 119 2.27 8.23 -4.40
C ASP A 119 1.68 6.87 -4.76
N TRP A 120 1.23 6.12 -3.75
CA TRP A 120 0.69 4.78 -3.96
C TRP A 120 -0.63 4.77 -4.76
N TYR A 121 -1.31 5.92 -4.89
CA TYR A 121 -2.54 6.08 -5.66
C TYR A 121 -2.27 6.15 -7.17
N ARG A 122 -1.02 6.32 -7.59
CA ARG A 122 -0.60 6.07 -8.99
C ARG A 122 -0.89 4.63 -9.41
N PHE A 123 -0.73 3.69 -8.48
CA PHE A 123 -0.95 2.26 -8.72
C PHE A 123 -2.40 1.83 -8.43
N PHE A 124 -3.15 2.61 -7.63
CA PHE A 124 -4.54 2.30 -7.28
C PHE A 124 -5.42 3.56 -7.28
N PRO A 125 -5.67 4.19 -8.44
CA PRO A 125 -6.37 5.49 -8.48
C PRO A 125 -7.75 5.46 -7.82
N TRP A 126 -8.49 4.36 -7.98
CA TRP A 126 -9.82 4.16 -7.42
C TRP A 126 -9.85 4.04 -5.89
N GLU A 127 -8.70 3.87 -5.23
CA GLU A 127 -8.62 3.83 -3.78
C GLU A 127 -8.63 5.23 -3.15
N ASP A 128 -8.33 6.30 -3.90
CA ASP A 128 -8.44 7.66 -3.38
C ASP A 128 -9.83 8.26 -3.62
N ARG A 129 -10.77 7.87 -2.76
CA ARG A 129 -12.15 8.35 -2.79
C ARG A 129 -12.33 9.77 -2.25
N ARG A 130 -11.23 10.45 -1.92
CA ARG A 130 -11.21 11.87 -1.53
C ARG A 130 -11.05 12.80 -2.73
N SER A 131 -10.56 12.27 -3.85
CA SER A 131 -10.27 13.03 -5.07
C SER A 131 -11.33 12.78 -6.14
N GLU A 132 -11.61 13.80 -6.97
CA GLU A 132 -12.48 13.64 -8.14
C GLU A 132 -11.93 12.61 -9.12
N ALA A 133 -10.61 12.56 -9.30
CA ALA A 133 -9.95 11.59 -10.17
C ALA A 133 -10.19 10.15 -9.71
N GLY A 134 -10.09 9.87 -8.41
CA GLY A 134 -10.35 8.55 -7.86
C GLY A 134 -11.83 8.14 -7.92
N LEU A 135 -12.76 9.09 -7.71
CA LEU A 135 -14.19 8.84 -7.91
C LEU A 135 -14.49 8.52 -9.39
N ARG A 136 -13.93 9.32 -10.31
CA ARG A 136 -14.07 9.09 -11.74
C ARG A 136 -13.47 7.76 -12.17
N ALA A 137 -12.35 7.33 -11.58
CA ALA A 137 -11.77 6.03 -11.85
C ALA A 137 -12.75 4.88 -11.48
N ILE A 138 -13.47 5.00 -10.36
CA ILE A 138 -14.52 4.03 -10.00
C ILE A 138 -15.63 4.02 -11.05
N ASP A 139 -16.12 5.19 -11.46
CA ASP A 139 -17.21 5.29 -12.45
C ASP A 139 -16.82 4.69 -13.81
N LEU A 140 -15.55 4.79 -14.20
CA LEU A 140 -15.02 4.19 -15.42
C LEU A 140 -14.81 2.66 -15.30
N LEU A 141 -14.47 2.15 -14.11
CA LEU A 141 -14.26 0.72 -13.88
C LEU A 141 -15.57 -0.08 -13.78
N LEU A 142 -16.62 0.52 -13.20
CA LEU A 142 -17.85 -0.19 -12.84
C LEU A 142 -18.60 -0.81 -14.04
N PRO A 143 -18.73 -0.16 -15.21
CA PRO A 143 -19.40 -0.77 -16.37
C PRO A 143 -18.73 -2.07 -16.82
N ASP A 144 -17.40 -2.07 -16.94
CA ASP A 144 -16.64 -3.24 -17.38
C ASP A 144 -16.70 -4.38 -16.35
N LEU A 145 -16.60 -4.06 -15.05
CA LEU A 145 -16.75 -5.04 -13.98
C LEU A 145 -18.15 -5.66 -13.95
N LYS A 146 -19.20 -4.86 -14.19
CA LYS A 146 -20.58 -5.36 -14.28
C LYS A 146 -20.79 -6.25 -15.50
N ALA A 147 -20.20 -5.90 -16.64
CA ALA A 147 -20.25 -6.72 -17.84
C ALA A 147 -19.53 -8.06 -17.65
N TRP A 148 -18.42 -8.08 -16.93
CA TRP A 148 -17.67 -9.30 -16.60
C TRP A 148 -18.37 -10.17 -15.52
N ALA A 149 -19.08 -9.56 -14.58
CA ALA A 149 -19.76 -10.24 -13.47
C ALA A 149 -21.10 -10.88 -13.90
N THR A 150 -21.04 -11.93 -14.72
CA THR A 150 -22.23 -12.62 -15.27
C THR A 150 -22.91 -13.58 -14.29
N THR A 151 -22.21 -14.01 -13.24
CA THR A 151 -22.73 -14.93 -12.21
C THR A 151 -23.08 -14.19 -10.93
N THR A 152 -24.07 -14.67 -10.17
CA THR A 152 -24.45 -14.11 -8.85
C THR A 152 -23.27 -13.97 -7.88
N GLU A 153 -22.34 -14.92 -7.87
CA GLU A 153 -21.15 -14.88 -7.02
C GLU A 153 -20.26 -13.67 -7.36
N ARG A 154 -19.88 -13.50 -8.64
CA ARG A 154 -19.11 -12.35 -9.11
C ARG A 154 -19.82 -11.03 -8.86
N GLN A 155 -21.14 -10.97 -9.08
CA GLN A 155 -21.94 -9.77 -8.82
C GLN A 155 -21.89 -9.38 -7.34
N SER A 156 -22.01 -10.36 -6.44
CA SER A 156 -21.88 -10.16 -5.00
C SER A 156 -20.49 -9.64 -4.61
N ARG A 157 -19.42 -10.25 -5.15
CA ARG A 157 -18.04 -9.81 -4.90
C ARG A 157 -17.80 -8.37 -5.35
N VAL A 158 -18.26 -7.98 -6.54
CA VAL A 158 -18.17 -6.59 -7.03
C VAL A 158 -18.96 -5.64 -6.12
N ALA A 159 -20.19 -6.02 -5.74
CA ALA A 159 -21.03 -5.20 -4.88
C ALA A 159 -20.40 -4.95 -3.50
N MET A 160 -19.85 -6.00 -2.88
CA MET A 160 -19.15 -5.90 -1.60
C MET A 160 -17.89 -5.02 -1.71
N ALA A 161 -17.04 -5.28 -2.70
CA ALA A 161 -15.76 -4.62 -2.84
C ALA A 161 -15.88 -3.12 -3.14
N PHE A 162 -16.90 -2.71 -3.91
CA PHE A 162 -17.12 -1.32 -4.32
C PHE A 162 -18.23 -0.58 -3.54
N GLY A 163 -18.88 -1.24 -2.56
CA GLY A 163 -19.94 -0.63 -1.77
C GLY A 163 -21.18 -0.29 -2.59
N LEU A 164 -21.66 -1.24 -3.41
CA LEU A 164 -22.85 -1.09 -4.23
C LEU A 164 -24.07 -1.71 -3.54
N HIS A 165 -25.28 -1.37 -4.00
CA HIS A 165 -26.53 -1.99 -3.54
C HIS A 165 -26.73 -1.93 -2.01
N GLY A 166 -26.39 -0.78 -1.40
CA GLY A 166 -26.51 -0.57 0.04
C GLY A 166 -25.35 -1.14 0.87
N GLN A 167 -24.36 -1.78 0.25
CA GLN A 167 -23.12 -2.18 0.92
C GLN A 167 -22.24 -0.96 1.22
N SER A 168 -21.50 -1.03 2.32
CA SER A 168 -20.54 0.02 2.68
C SER A 168 -19.18 -0.23 2.02
N TRP A 169 -18.49 0.84 1.64
CA TRP A 169 -17.10 0.75 1.19
C TRP A 169 -16.20 0.36 2.35
N GLN A 170 -15.46 -0.74 2.22
CA GLN A 170 -14.47 -1.16 3.19
C GLN A 170 -13.07 -0.81 2.69
N GLU A 171 -12.41 0.12 3.39
CA GLU A 171 -11.11 0.67 3.00
C GLU A 171 -10.01 -0.40 3.00
N SER A 172 -10.14 -1.44 3.81
CA SER A 172 -9.17 -2.55 3.89
C SER A 172 -9.27 -3.56 2.74
N GLN A 173 -10.36 -3.55 1.95
CA GLN A 173 -10.59 -4.51 0.84
C GLN A 173 -9.83 -4.15 -0.46
N VAL A 174 -8.62 -3.59 -0.33
CA VAL A 174 -7.82 -3.11 -1.47
C VAL A 174 -7.45 -4.27 -2.40
N LEU A 175 -7.01 -5.39 -1.82
CA LEU A 175 -6.67 -6.59 -2.58
C LEU A 175 -7.90 -7.16 -3.30
N ASP A 176 -9.05 -7.22 -2.63
CA ASP A 176 -10.29 -7.75 -3.25
C ASP A 176 -10.67 -6.96 -4.51
N ARG A 177 -10.56 -5.62 -4.46
CA ARG A 177 -10.79 -4.77 -5.63
C ARG A 177 -9.76 -5.01 -6.73
N PHE A 178 -8.48 -5.08 -6.38
CA PHE A 178 -7.43 -5.36 -7.36
C PHE A 178 -7.62 -6.72 -8.04
N GLU A 179 -7.95 -7.78 -7.28
CA GLU A 179 -8.19 -9.11 -7.86
C GLU A 179 -9.42 -9.13 -8.77
N LEU A 180 -10.50 -8.40 -8.45
CA LEU A 180 -11.64 -8.25 -9.37
C LEU A 180 -11.23 -7.63 -10.72
N LEU A 181 -10.41 -6.59 -10.69
CA LEU A 181 -9.88 -5.96 -11.90
C LEU A 181 -8.96 -6.91 -12.67
N TYR A 182 -8.14 -7.69 -11.97
CA TYR A 182 -7.27 -8.69 -12.58
C TYR A 182 -8.05 -9.83 -13.23
N GLU A 183 -9.02 -10.41 -12.51
CA GLU A 183 -9.90 -11.46 -13.03
C GLU A 183 -10.72 -10.99 -14.23
N ALA A 184 -11.14 -9.71 -14.24
CA ALA A 184 -11.80 -9.08 -15.37
C ALA A 184 -10.87 -8.76 -16.55
N GLY A 185 -9.54 -8.84 -16.38
CA GLY A 185 -8.57 -8.51 -17.43
C GLY A 185 -8.38 -7.00 -17.65
N LEU A 186 -8.78 -6.17 -16.69
CA LEU A 186 -8.79 -4.72 -16.82
C LEU A 186 -7.42 -4.08 -16.54
N VAL A 187 -6.58 -4.73 -15.74
CA VAL A 187 -5.21 -4.28 -15.44
C VAL A 187 -4.19 -4.91 -16.38
N GLN A 188 -3.08 -4.19 -16.61
CA GLN A 188 -2.01 -4.62 -17.52
C GLN A 188 -1.38 -5.94 -17.08
N GLU A 189 -1.24 -6.19 -15.78
CA GLU A 189 -0.75 -7.45 -15.25
C GLU A 189 -1.57 -8.64 -15.75
N ALA A 190 -2.91 -8.54 -15.75
CA ALA A 190 -3.76 -9.62 -16.23
C ALA A 190 -3.58 -9.89 -17.74
N GLN A 191 -3.36 -8.84 -18.52
CA GLN A 191 -3.13 -8.95 -19.97
C GLN A 191 -1.77 -9.60 -20.25
N ARG A 192 -0.72 -9.14 -19.56
CA ARG A 192 0.64 -9.67 -19.60
C ARG A 192 0.68 -11.16 -19.25
N ASP A 193 0.00 -11.55 -18.19
CA ASP A 193 0.03 -12.90 -17.65
C ASP A 193 -0.77 -13.88 -18.53
N ARG A 194 -1.90 -13.43 -19.12
CA ARG A 194 -2.68 -14.22 -20.09
C ARG A 194 -1.97 -14.41 -21.43
N ALA A 195 -1.20 -13.42 -21.87
CA ALA A 195 -0.49 -13.46 -23.14
C ALA A 195 0.79 -14.33 -23.10
N LYS A 196 1.10 -15.00 -21.97
CA LYS A 196 2.33 -15.79 -21.78
C LYS A 196 3.60 -15.02 -22.22
N GLY A 197 3.67 -13.73 -21.94
CA GLY A 197 4.83 -12.88 -22.28
C GLY A 197 4.90 -12.43 -23.76
N GLN A 198 3.91 -12.70 -24.60
CA GLN A 198 3.81 -12.03 -25.90
C GLN A 198 3.18 -10.65 -25.71
N ALA A 199 3.90 -9.61 -26.10
CA ALA A 199 3.43 -8.24 -25.98
C ALA A 199 2.17 -8.02 -26.84
N SER A 200 1.02 -7.95 -26.19
CA SER A 200 -0.14 -7.24 -26.72
C SER A 200 -0.49 -6.14 -25.73
N ALA A 201 0.23 -5.02 -25.85
CA ALA A 201 -0.13 -3.79 -25.16
C ALA A 201 -1.30 -3.14 -25.91
N ALA A 202 -2.47 -3.05 -25.28
CA ALA A 202 -3.26 -1.86 -25.53
C ALA A 202 -2.40 -0.65 -25.11
N PRO A 203 -2.37 0.45 -25.89
CA PRO A 203 -1.52 1.59 -25.56
C PRO A 203 -1.80 2.07 -24.14
N ALA A 204 -0.77 2.12 -23.30
CA ALA A 204 -0.84 2.51 -21.89
C ALA A 204 -1.49 3.90 -21.66
N ALA A 205 -1.55 4.72 -22.70
CA ALA A 205 -2.14 6.06 -22.67
C ALA A 205 -3.67 6.06 -22.46
N GLU A 206 -4.39 4.98 -22.80
CA GLU A 206 -5.87 5.03 -22.85
C GLU A 206 -6.58 4.70 -21.52
N ARG A 207 -5.87 4.16 -20.51
CA ARG A 207 -6.50 3.68 -19.26
C ARG A 207 -5.75 4.06 -17.98
N THR A 208 -5.34 5.32 -17.84
CA THR A 208 -4.70 5.81 -16.60
C THR A 208 -5.52 5.53 -15.33
N PHE A 209 -6.84 5.41 -15.44
CA PHE A 209 -7.75 5.09 -14.34
C PHE A 209 -7.58 3.66 -13.76
N VAL A 210 -6.91 2.73 -14.46
CA VAL A 210 -6.58 1.39 -13.94
C VAL A 210 -5.24 1.34 -13.19
N GLY A 211 -4.56 2.49 -13.07
CA GLY A 211 -3.28 2.63 -12.38
C GLY A 211 -2.07 2.15 -13.17
N GLU A 212 -0.90 2.66 -12.80
CA GLU A 212 0.38 2.24 -13.37
C GLU A 212 0.70 0.79 -12.96
N PRO A 213 1.28 -0.02 -13.87
CA PRO A 213 1.67 -1.38 -13.54
C PRO A 213 2.92 -1.41 -12.64
N LEU A 214 3.12 -2.52 -11.93
CA LEU A 214 4.41 -2.87 -11.34
C LEU A 214 4.90 -4.20 -11.90
N VAL A 215 6.22 -4.45 -11.82
CA VAL A 215 6.79 -5.75 -12.20
C VAL A 215 6.18 -6.89 -11.37
N SER A 216 6.07 -8.06 -12.01
CA SER A 216 5.56 -9.29 -11.39
C SER A 216 4.23 -9.06 -10.65
N ASP A 217 4.09 -9.54 -9.41
CA ASP A 217 2.89 -9.43 -8.58
C ASP A 217 2.92 -8.29 -7.57
N HIS A 218 3.84 -7.33 -7.73
CA HIS A 218 4.11 -6.29 -6.74
C HIS A 218 2.89 -5.42 -6.41
N ARG A 219 1.97 -5.17 -7.36
CA ARG A 219 0.68 -4.52 -7.05
C ARG A 219 -0.17 -5.32 -6.09
N ARG A 220 -0.20 -6.66 -6.19
CA ARG A 220 -0.93 -7.48 -5.20
C ARG A 220 -0.31 -7.38 -3.82
N ILE A 221 1.02 -7.41 -3.74
CA ILE A 221 1.76 -7.25 -2.48
C ILE A 221 1.46 -5.88 -1.86
N LEU A 222 1.50 -4.82 -2.66
CA LEU A 222 1.16 -3.46 -2.23
C LEU A 222 -0.31 -3.34 -1.80
N ALA A 223 -1.26 -3.87 -2.56
CA ALA A 223 -2.68 -3.88 -2.20
C ALA A 223 -2.91 -4.61 -0.86
N THR A 224 -2.21 -5.73 -0.64
CA THR A 224 -2.24 -6.46 0.63
C THR A 224 -1.72 -5.59 1.78
N ALA A 225 -0.58 -4.92 1.58
CA ALA A 225 0.02 -4.03 2.56
C ALA A 225 -0.88 -2.83 2.91
N MET A 226 -1.49 -2.20 1.90
CA MET A 226 -2.46 -1.12 2.07
C MET A 226 -3.65 -1.58 2.91
N GLY A 227 -4.26 -2.71 2.56
CA GLY A 227 -5.38 -3.28 3.31
C GLY A 227 -5.03 -3.59 4.77
N ARG A 228 -3.85 -4.16 5.01
CA ARG A 228 -3.34 -4.46 6.36
C ARG A 228 -3.06 -3.20 7.17
N LEU A 229 -2.43 -2.19 6.57
CA LEU A 229 -2.16 -0.92 7.24
C LEU A 229 -3.46 -0.21 7.63
N ARG A 230 -4.42 -0.11 6.69
CA ARG A 230 -5.74 0.49 6.94
C ARG A 230 -6.52 -0.24 8.04
N ALA A 231 -6.47 -1.57 8.06
CA ALA A 231 -7.06 -2.35 9.14
C ALA A 231 -6.35 -2.06 10.47
N LYS A 232 -5.02 -2.08 10.50
CA LYS A 232 -4.20 -1.82 11.70
C LYS A 232 -4.47 -0.47 12.33
N ILE A 233 -4.65 0.59 11.53
CA ILE A 233 -4.98 1.93 12.03
C ILE A 233 -6.20 1.91 12.96
N ARG A 234 -7.20 1.05 12.68
CA ARG A 234 -8.44 0.97 13.48
C ARG A 234 -8.21 0.38 14.88
N TYR A 235 -7.25 -0.52 15.05
CA TYR A 235 -7.07 -1.26 16.31
C TYR A 235 -5.68 -1.10 16.96
N ARG A 236 -4.71 -0.47 16.30
CA ARG A 236 -3.43 -0.03 16.88
C ARG A 236 -3.09 1.40 16.49
N PRO A 237 -2.37 2.16 17.33
CA PRO A 237 -1.96 3.54 17.06
C PRO A 237 -0.76 3.62 16.09
N ILE A 238 -0.75 2.79 15.05
CA ILE A 238 0.37 2.65 14.10
C ILE A 238 0.56 3.89 13.21
N VAL A 239 -0.47 4.74 13.08
CA VAL A 239 -0.37 5.98 12.30
C VAL A 239 0.71 6.93 12.83
N PHE A 240 1.04 6.88 14.13
CA PHE A 240 2.10 7.72 14.70
C PHE A 240 3.50 7.28 14.29
N ASP A 241 3.65 6.08 13.75
CA ASP A 241 4.91 5.63 13.18
C ASP A 241 5.15 6.25 11.79
N LEU A 242 4.11 6.87 11.19
CA LEU A 242 4.15 7.64 9.94
C LEU A 242 4.04 9.16 10.15
N ALA A 243 3.43 9.59 11.26
CA ALA A 243 3.28 11.01 11.59
C ALA A 243 4.63 11.65 11.97
N PRO A 244 4.81 12.97 11.75
CA PRO A 244 5.95 13.69 12.31
C PRO A 244 5.91 13.66 13.84
N ALA A 245 7.05 13.96 14.50
CA ALA A 245 7.13 13.95 15.96
C ALA A 245 6.19 14.97 16.63
N ARG A 246 5.87 16.05 15.93
CA ARG A 246 4.90 17.06 16.32
C ARG A 246 3.96 17.33 15.15
N PHE A 247 2.65 17.36 15.42
CA PHE A 247 1.62 17.58 14.43
C PHE A 247 0.44 18.34 15.04
N THR A 248 -0.34 19.01 14.20
CA THR A 248 -1.67 19.49 14.54
C THR A 248 -2.69 18.34 14.41
N LEU A 249 -3.84 18.44 15.09
CA LEU A 249 -4.91 17.43 14.93
C LEU A 249 -5.46 17.37 13.49
N SER A 250 -5.33 18.48 12.75
CA SER A 250 -5.73 18.55 11.35
C SER A 250 -4.77 17.77 10.45
N GLU A 251 -3.45 17.94 10.63
CA GLU A 251 -2.45 17.16 9.89
C GLU A 251 -2.57 15.66 10.17
N LEU A 252 -2.84 15.27 11.42
CA LEU A 252 -3.08 13.86 11.73
C LEU A 252 -4.36 13.34 11.06
N GLN A 253 -5.43 14.14 11.03
CA GLN A 253 -6.65 13.78 10.31
C GLN A 253 -6.35 13.59 8.81
N ASP A 254 -5.65 14.55 8.19
CA ASP A 254 -5.31 14.52 6.78
C ASP A 254 -4.45 13.30 6.44
N LEU A 255 -3.51 12.94 7.31
CA LEU A 255 -2.71 11.71 7.20
C LEU A 255 -3.58 10.46 7.24
N VAL A 256 -4.49 10.34 8.21
CA VAL A 256 -5.39 9.18 8.33
C VAL A 256 -6.31 9.10 7.11
N GLU A 257 -6.90 10.21 6.69
CA GLU A 257 -7.71 10.29 5.47
C GLU A 257 -6.89 9.84 4.25
N ALA A 258 -5.65 10.31 4.13
CA ALA A 258 -4.76 9.95 3.03
C ALA A 258 -4.37 8.48 3.03
N LEU A 259 -4.14 7.87 4.19
CA LEU A 259 -3.86 6.44 4.31
C LEU A 259 -5.10 5.58 4.02
N CYS A 260 -6.28 6.00 4.47
CA CYS A 260 -7.53 5.25 4.30
C CYS A 260 -8.24 5.51 2.97
N GLY A 261 -7.88 6.58 2.26
CA GLY A 261 -8.48 6.97 0.98
C GLY A 261 -9.91 7.49 1.12
N VAL A 262 -10.34 7.89 2.31
CA VAL A 262 -11.71 8.35 2.60
C VAL A 262 -11.70 9.59 3.49
N LYS A 263 -12.76 10.39 3.42
CA LYS A 263 -12.94 11.58 4.27
C LYS A 263 -13.50 11.21 5.65
N LEU A 264 -13.01 11.89 6.68
CA LEU A 264 -13.44 11.72 8.06
C LEU A 264 -14.25 12.93 8.54
N HIS A 265 -15.20 12.69 9.43
CA HIS A 265 -15.97 13.73 10.08
C HIS A 265 -15.11 14.47 11.11
N LYS A 266 -14.62 15.65 10.75
CA LYS A 266 -13.67 16.48 11.53
C LYS A 266 -13.97 16.59 13.02
N GLN A 267 -15.18 16.98 13.40
CA GLN A 267 -15.54 17.16 14.82
C GLN A 267 -15.55 15.84 15.60
N ASN A 268 -15.94 14.74 14.96
CA ASN A 268 -16.02 13.44 15.61
C ASN A 268 -14.60 12.88 15.78
N PHE A 269 -13.75 13.03 14.76
CA PHE A 269 -12.36 12.60 14.81
C PHE A 269 -11.62 13.30 15.95
N ARG A 270 -11.71 14.63 16.03
CA ARG A 270 -11.08 15.41 17.12
C ARG A 270 -11.55 14.97 18.50
N ARG A 271 -12.86 14.89 18.71
CA ARG A 271 -13.45 14.46 19.99
C ARG A 271 -13.01 13.05 20.39
N THR A 272 -12.93 12.12 19.43
CA THR A 272 -12.47 10.76 19.72
C THR A 272 -10.99 10.73 20.06
N LEU A 273 -10.16 11.47 19.31
CA LEU A 273 -8.73 11.53 19.52
C LEU A 273 -8.36 12.16 20.88
N GLU A 274 -9.01 13.26 21.26
CA GLU A 274 -8.82 13.91 22.57
C GLU A 274 -9.19 12.96 23.73
N ARG A 275 -10.24 12.15 23.55
CA ARG A 275 -10.67 11.15 24.56
C ARG A 275 -9.82 9.89 24.59
N SER A 276 -9.09 9.60 23.52
CA SER A 276 -8.35 8.34 23.36
C SER A 276 -7.10 8.25 24.24
N GLY A 277 -6.60 9.38 24.75
CA GLY A 277 -5.32 9.44 25.46
C GLY A 277 -4.10 9.14 24.57
N LEU A 278 -4.27 9.10 23.24
CA LEU A 278 -3.19 8.80 22.30
C LEU A 278 -2.26 10.00 22.03
N VAL A 279 -2.73 11.22 22.32
CA VAL A 279 -2.01 12.46 22.02
C VAL A 279 -1.97 13.37 23.24
N GLU A 280 -0.88 14.14 23.35
CA GLU A 280 -0.67 15.14 24.41
C GLU A 280 -0.36 16.49 23.76
N SER A 281 -0.93 17.56 24.32
CA SER A 281 -0.60 18.92 23.88
C SER A 281 0.83 19.27 24.25
N THR A 282 1.55 19.87 23.32
CA THR A 282 2.92 20.38 23.56
C THR A 282 2.92 21.79 24.16
N GLY A 283 1.77 22.47 24.22
CA GLY A 283 1.67 23.90 24.56
C GLY A 283 2.18 24.84 23.45
N ALA A 284 2.87 24.33 22.43
CA ALA A 284 3.33 25.12 21.29
C ALA A 284 2.23 25.29 20.24
N MET A 285 2.36 26.36 19.44
CA MET A 285 1.48 26.67 18.32
C MET A 285 2.25 26.65 17.00
N HIS A 286 1.63 26.15 15.95
CA HIS A 286 2.11 26.23 14.58
C HIS A 286 1.54 27.49 13.93
N ALA A 287 2.42 28.45 13.60
CA ALA A 287 2.02 29.76 13.07
C ALA A 287 1.79 29.76 11.54
N GLU A 288 2.32 28.76 10.81
CA GLU A 288 2.31 28.70 9.34
C GLU A 288 1.17 27.82 8.78
N THR A 289 -0.05 27.90 9.31
CA THR A 289 -1.21 27.14 8.78
C THR A 289 -2.06 27.93 7.77
N GLY A 290 -1.59 29.10 7.31
CA GLY A 290 -2.36 29.98 6.41
C GLY A 290 -3.65 30.54 7.05
N GLY A 291 -3.78 30.46 8.37
CA GLY A 291 -4.96 30.84 9.15
C GLY A 291 -4.64 31.02 10.64
N ARG A 292 -5.60 30.77 11.54
CA ARG A 292 -5.37 30.86 13.00
C ARG A 292 -4.29 29.85 13.43
N PRO A 293 -3.36 30.24 14.33
CA PRO A 293 -2.36 29.33 14.86
C PRO A 293 -3.01 28.07 15.43
N ALA A 294 -2.44 26.91 15.09
CA ALA A 294 -2.96 25.61 15.51
C ALA A 294 -2.06 25.00 16.58
N MET A 295 -2.67 24.43 17.63
CA MET A 295 -1.91 23.78 18.70
C MET A 295 -1.20 22.52 18.19
N LEU A 296 0.06 22.36 18.60
CA LEU A 296 0.88 21.20 18.31
C LEU A 296 0.70 20.12 19.37
N PHE A 297 0.61 18.88 18.91
CA PHE A 297 0.48 17.67 19.70
C PHE A 297 1.63 16.71 19.40
N THR A 298 1.88 15.80 20.33
CA THR A 298 2.78 14.64 20.16
C THR A 298 2.04 13.37 20.55
N ARG A 299 2.51 12.21 20.07
CA ARG A 299 2.09 10.91 20.61
C ARG A 299 2.37 10.86 22.11
N SER A 300 1.37 10.45 22.87
CA SER A 300 1.44 10.30 24.33
C SER A 300 2.47 9.23 24.74
N ALA A 301 3.17 9.47 25.85
CA ALA A 301 4.11 8.50 26.41
C ALA A 301 3.41 7.20 26.90
N THR A 302 2.22 7.30 27.50
CA THR A 302 1.44 6.14 27.94
C THR A 302 0.93 5.30 26.75
N SER A 303 0.63 5.93 25.61
CA SER A 303 0.30 5.24 24.36
C SER A 303 1.47 4.44 23.75
N ARG A 304 2.72 4.78 24.10
CA ARG A 304 3.90 4.01 23.65
C ARG A 304 4.12 2.73 24.47
N GLN A 305 3.65 2.71 25.72
CA GLN A 305 3.90 1.63 26.68
C GLN A 305 2.71 0.66 26.82
N ALA A 306 1.48 1.15 26.61
CA ALA A 306 0.28 0.33 26.65
C ALA A 306 -0.06 -0.26 25.26
N GLY A 307 -0.69 -1.43 25.24
CA GLY A 307 -1.36 -1.98 24.05
C GLY A 307 -2.61 -1.17 23.69
N ALA A 308 -2.45 0.13 23.45
CA ALA A 308 -3.52 1.07 23.24
C ALA A 308 -4.33 0.69 21.99
N SER A 309 -5.64 0.86 22.08
CA SER A 309 -6.55 0.70 20.94
C SER A 309 -6.23 1.74 19.86
N GLY A 310 -6.50 1.37 18.61
CA GLY A 310 -6.29 2.24 17.45
C GLY A 310 -7.30 3.37 17.34
N LEU A 311 -7.29 4.04 16.19
CA LEU A 311 -8.16 5.18 15.92
C LEU A 311 -9.52 4.73 15.40
N SER A 312 -10.59 5.20 16.04
CA SER A 312 -11.90 5.14 15.42
C SER A 312 -11.93 6.05 14.20
N LEU A 313 -12.51 5.56 13.10
CA LEU A 313 -12.61 6.29 11.83
C LEU A 313 -14.08 6.72 11.64
N PRO A 314 -14.48 7.92 12.12
CA PRO A 314 -15.84 8.42 11.92
C PRO A 314 -15.97 8.90 10.48
N LEU A 315 -16.33 7.99 9.57
CA LEU A 315 -16.48 8.28 8.15
C LEU A 315 -17.44 9.46 7.93
N ALA A 316 -17.05 10.40 7.08
CA ALA A 316 -17.96 11.45 6.65
C ALA A 316 -19.07 10.84 5.79
N LYS A 317 -20.32 11.26 6.02
CA LYS A 317 -21.40 10.96 5.07
C LYS A 317 -21.07 11.61 3.74
N ARG A 318 -21.25 10.86 2.66
CA ARG A 318 -21.20 11.38 1.30
C ARG A 318 -22.46 12.17 1.00
#